data_AF-A0A497N4J8-F1
#
_entry.id   AF-A0A497N4J8-F1
#
_cell.length_a   1.000
_cell.length_b   1.000
_cell.length_c   1.000
_cell.angle_alpha   90.00
_cell.angle_beta   90.00
_cell.angle_gamma   90.00
#
_symmetry.space_group_name_H-M   'P 1'
#
loop_
_entity.id
_entity.type
_entity.pdbx_description
1 polymer ?
#
loop_
_entity_poly.entity_id
_entity_poly.type
_entity_poly.pdbx_seq_one_letter_code
_entity_poly.pdbx_strand_id
1 'polypeptide(L)'
;SFYIVVQLQMIMPLIMKTARAYADALMAFRHGQPIGDGVGALVAAKLMHGHPYERLVEETIVARVELDGREAYVVKAEGPGAMVGKPGEAVKRLLEELGDAVKAVVFVDATMKLEGEKTGEVIDGVGVAIGGPGVEKFKVEELSLKHKVPFYAVLVKEGLSDAISPLRKELVRAADVAIERIRSLLAEVTKEGDKVIIVGVGNTMGIGQ
;
A
#
# COMPACT_ATOMS: atom_id res chain seq x y z
N SER A 1 15.65 42.95 6.55
CA SER A 1 14.33 42.60 7.10
C SER A 1 13.27 42.36 6.02
N PHE A 2 13.12 43.25 5.01
CA PHE A 2 12.13 43.10 3.92
C PHE A 2 12.17 41.74 3.15
N TYR A 3 13.35 41.26 2.76
CA TYR A 3 13.48 39.99 2.02
C TYR A 3 12.98 38.76 2.79
N ILE A 4 13.14 38.74 4.13
CA ILE A 4 12.63 37.65 4.97
C ILE A 4 11.10 37.67 4.99
N VAL A 5 10.48 38.85 5.02
CA VAL A 5 9.02 39.00 4.99
C VAL A 5 8.44 38.50 3.66
N VAL A 6 9.08 38.86 2.54
CA VAL A 6 8.66 38.39 1.20
C VAL A 6 8.84 36.87 1.07
N GLN A 7 9.97 36.33 1.53
CA GLN A 7 10.21 34.88 1.57
C GLN A 7 9.15 34.15 2.40
N LEU A 8 8.82 34.68 3.58
CA LEU A 8 7.80 34.12 4.46
C LEU A 8 6.42 34.14 3.79
N GLN A 9 6.05 35.25 3.14
CA GLN A 9 4.78 35.38 2.43
C GLN A 9 4.67 34.38 1.27
N MET A 10 5.77 34.11 0.54
CA MET A 10 5.78 33.13 -0.55
C MET A 10 5.59 31.69 -0.05
N ILE A 11 6.18 31.31 1.09
CA ILE A 11 6.06 29.95 1.64
C ILE A 11 4.82 29.75 2.53
N MET A 12 4.18 30.83 2.98
CA MET A 12 3.04 30.79 3.90
C MET A 12 1.90 29.87 3.41
N PRO A 13 1.50 29.86 2.12
CA PRO A 13 0.45 28.96 1.64
C PRO A 13 0.78 27.48 1.85
N LEU A 14 2.05 27.10 1.63
CA LEU A 14 2.52 25.73 1.82
C LEU A 14 2.50 25.35 3.30
N ILE A 15 3.00 26.22 4.18
CA ILE A 15 2.97 26.02 5.63
C ILE A 15 1.53 25.82 6.12
N MET A 16 0.61 26.70 5.73
CA MET A 16 -0.78 26.64 6.14
C MET A 16 -1.50 25.39 5.61
N LYS A 17 -1.16 24.93 4.40
CA LYS A 17 -1.69 23.69 3.83
C LYS A 17 -1.23 22.48 4.65
N THR A 18 0.07 22.40 4.97
CA THR A 18 0.63 21.31 5.77
C THR A 18 0.08 21.32 7.20
N ALA A 19 0.00 22.48 7.84
CA ALA A 19 -0.55 22.61 9.19
C ALA A 19 -2.00 22.12 9.29
N ARG A 20 -2.85 22.48 8.31
CA ARG A 20 -4.23 21.98 8.23
C ARG A 20 -4.28 20.47 8.05
N ALA A 21 -3.46 19.93 7.15
CA ALA A 21 -3.44 18.48 6.92
C ALA A 21 -3.04 17.69 8.17
N TYR A 22 -2.09 18.17 8.98
CA TYR A 22 -1.77 17.55 10.28
C TYR A 22 -2.91 17.69 11.30
N ALA A 23 -3.62 18.82 11.34
CA ALA A 23 -4.78 18.97 12.21
C ALA A 23 -5.91 18.00 11.82
N ASP A 24 -6.17 17.85 10.53
CA ASP A 24 -7.14 16.89 9.98
C ASP A 24 -6.71 15.44 10.28
N ALA A 25 -5.42 15.13 10.18
CA ALA A 25 -4.88 13.83 10.54
C ALA A 25 -5.19 13.47 12.00
N LEU A 26 -4.89 14.37 12.95
CA LEU A 26 -5.16 14.13 14.37
C LEU A 26 -6.64 13.85 14.63
N MET A 27 -7.53 14.54 13.92
CA MET A 27 -8.96 14.31 13.99
C MET A 27 -9.34 12.94 13.42
N ALA A 28 -8.77 12.54 12.28
CA ALA A 28 -8.98 11.24 11.67
C ALA A 28 -8.58 10.09 12.60
N PHE A 29 -7.37 10.17 13.18
CA PHE A 29 -6.87 9.20 14.17
C PHE A 29 -7.77 9.13 15.40
N ARG A 30 -8.21 10.28 15.93
CA ARG A 30 -9.12 10.34 17.08
C ARG A 30 -10.48 9.69 16.80
N HIS A 31 -10.98 9.81 15.57
CA HIS A 31 -12.28 9.28 15.16
C HIS A 31 -12.21 7.88 14.54
N GLY A 32 -11.03 7.27 14.44
CA GLY A 32 -10.86 5.96 13.81
C GLY A 32 -11.12 5.98 12.30
N GLN A 33 -10.97 7.12 11.64
CA GLN A 33 -11.25 7.28 10.22
C GLN A 33 -10.07 6.82 9.36
N PRO A 34 -10.33 6.14 8.23
CA PRO A 34 -9.26 5.80 7.31
C PRO A 34 -8.57 7.04 6.75
N ILE A 35 -7.26 6.93 6.51
CA ILE A 35 -6.40 7.99 5.97
C ILE A 35 -5.86 7.61 4.59
N GLY A 36 -5.38 8.60 3.82
CA GLY A 36 -4.87 8.42 2.46
C GLY A 36 -3.80 7.33 2.30
N ASP A 37 -2.82 7.33 3.21
CA ASP A 37 -1.72 6.35 3.25
C ASP A 37 -2.22 4.90 3.32
N GLY A 38 -3.45 4.69 3.81
CA GLY A 38 -4.06 3.37 3.89
C GLY A 38 -4.60 2.80 2.58
N VAL A 39 -4.43 3.46 1.43
CA VAL A 39 -5.04 2.99 0.17
C VAL A 39 -4.54 1.61 -0.26
N GLY A 40 -3.26 1.27 -0.07
CA GLY A 40 -2.74 -0.08 -0.37
C GLY A 40 -3.32 -1.13 0.58
N ALA A 41 -3.42 -0.80 1.87
CA ALA A 41 -4.12 -1.62 2.85
C ALA A 41 -5.61 -1.80 2.53
N LEU A 42 -6.28 -0.78 1.96
CA LEU A 42 -7.66 -0.85 1.51
C LEU A 42 -7.82 -1.80 0.31
N VAL A 43 -6.87 -1.78 -0.64
CA VAL A 43 -6.86 -2.74 -1.76
C VAL A 43 -6.79 -4.16 -1.25
N ALA A 44 -5.87 -4.45 -0.33
CA ALA A 44 -5.77 -5.78 0.29
C ALA A 44 -7.05 -6.14 1.06
N ALA A 45 -7.59 -5.22 1.87
CA ALA A 45 -8.85 -5.45 2.59
C ALA A 45 -10.02 -5.81 1.66
N LYS A 46 -10.17 -5.10 0.54
CA LYS A 46 -11.19 -5.40 -0.47
C LYS A 46 -11.03 -6.79 -1.07
N LEU A 47 -9.80 -7.23 -1.32
CA LEU A 47 -9.52 -8.58 -1.84
C LEU A 47 -9.77 -9.67 -0.78
N MET A 48 -9.51 -9.37 0.50
CA MET A 48 -9.67 -10.32 1.61
C MET A 48 -11.13 -10.44 2.09
N HIS A 49 -12.00 -9.50 1.71
CA HIS A 49 -13.34 -9.41 2.25
C HIS A 49 -14.15 -10.70 2.06
N GLY A 50 -14.64 -11.26 3.17
CA GLY A 50 -15.41 -12.51 3.18
C GLY A 50 -14.57 -13.80 3.19
N HIS A 51 -13.24 -13.70 3.21
CA HIS A 51 -12.33 -14.84 3.31
C HIS A 51 -11.75 -14.97 4.72
N PRO A 52 -11.45 -16.22 5.18
CA PRO A 52 -10.76 -16.42 6.44
C PRO A 52 -9.33 -15.89 6.35
N TYR A 53 -8.88 -15.24 7.42
CA TYR A 53 -7.52 -14.73 7.56
C TYR A 53 -6.84 -15.31 8.79
N GLU A 54 -5.52 -15.39 8.75
CA GLU A 54 -4.68 -15.80 9.87
C GLU A 54 -3.55 -14.78 10.10
N ARG A 55 -3.04 -14.72 11.32
CA ARG A 55 -1.89 -13.87 11.63
C ARG A 55 -0.62 -14.59 11.18
N LEU A 56 0.11 -13.96 10.25
CA LEU A 56 1.31 -14.51 9.65
C LEU A 56 2.57 -14.10 10.42
N VAL A 57 2.68 -12.81 10.75
CA VAL A 57 3.76 -12.26 11.58
C VAL A 57 3.16 -11.20 12.50
N GLU A 58 3.99 -10.58 13.35
CA GLU A 58 3.56 -9.51 14.23
C GLU A 58 2.84 -8.39 13.44
N GLU A 59 1.63 -8.03 13.89
CA GLU A 59 0.77 -6.99 13.30
C GLU A 59 0.46 -7.17 11.80
N THR A 60 0.63 -8.38 11.25
CA THR A 60 0.43 -8.65 9.82
C THR A 60 -0.30 -9.96 9.60
N ILE A 61 -1.30 -9.91 8.75
CA ILE A 61 -2.23 -11.01 8.48
C ILE A 61 -2.17 -11.41 7.01
N VAL A 62 -2.64 -12.62 6.74
CA VAL A 62 -2.79 -13.16 5.39
C VAL A 62 -4.16 -13.81 5.22
N ALA A 63 -4.79 -13.65 4.07
CA ALA A 63 -5.91 -14.47 3.63
C ALA A 63 -5.58 -15.16 2.32
N ARG A 64 -6.15 -16.35 2.14
CA ARG A 64 -6.08 -17.11 0.89
C ARG A 64 -7.36 -16.86 0.11
N VAL A 65 -7.20 -16.34 -1.10
CA VAL A 65 -8.29 -15.91 -1.97
C VAL A 65 -8.08 -16.55 -3.34
N GLU A 66 -9.15 -17.00 -3.97
CA GLU A 66 -9.11 -17.40 -5.37
C GLU A 66 -9.33 -16.15 -6.23
N LEU A 67 -8.32 -15.77 -7.03
CA LEU A 67 -8.35 -14.59 -7.88
C LEU A 67 -8.13 -15.00 -9.33
N ASP A 68 -9.18 -14.96 -10.14
CA ASP A 68 -9.15 -15.30 -11.57
C ASP A 68 -8.46 -16.67 -11.85
N GLY A 69 -8.82 -17.69 -11.05
CA GLY A 69 -8.25 -19.04 -11.14
C GLY A 69 -6.84 -19.21 -10.57
N ARG A 70 -6.32 -18.22 -9.83
CA ARG A 70 -5.02 -18.27 -9.12
C ARG A 70 -5.23 -18.30 -7.61
N GLU A 71 -4.31 -18.94 -6.89
CA GLU A 71 -4.30 -18.91 -5.42
C GLU A 71 -3.52 -17.68 -4.96
N ALA A 72 -4.24 -16.64 -4.52
CA ALA A 72 -3.68 -15.38 -4.05
C ALA A 72 -3.54 -15.37 -2.53
N TYR A 73 -2.32 -15.15 -2.05
CA TYR A 73 -2.00 -14.88 -0.66
C TYR A 73 -1.98 -13.37 -0.45
N VAL A 74 -3.09 -12.84 0.04
CA VAL A 74 -3.28 -11.39 0.24
C VAL A 74 -2.83 -11.01 1.64
N VAL A 75 -1.87 -10.11 1.74
CA VAL A 75 -1.20 -9.70 2.96
C VAL A 75 -1.47 -8.23 3.24
N LYS A 76 -1.78 -7.89 4.49
CA LYS A 76 -1.80 -6.50 4.98
C LYS A 76 -1.51 -6.45 6.48
N ALA A 77 -1.23 -5.26 6.99
CA ALA A 77 -1.19 -5.05 8.43
C ALA A 77 -2.57 -5.30 9.08
N GLU A 78 -2.58 -5.68 10.35
CA GLU A 78 -3.81 -5.97 11.09
C GLU A 78 -4.54 -4.66 11.41
N GLY A 79 -5.69 -4.44 10.76
CA GLY A 79 -6.58 -3.32 11.03
C GLY A 79 -7.78 -3.70 11.90
N PRO A 80 -8.65 -2.74 12.25
CA PRO A 80 -8.67 -1.35 11.81
C PRO A 80 -7.85 -0.36 12.69
N GLY A 81 -6.81 -0.85 13.40
CA GLY A 81 -5.92 0.00 14.20
C GLY A 81 -4.90 0.77 13.35
N ALA A 82 -4.20 1.74 13.94
CA ALA A 82 -3.13 2.51 13.29
C ALA A 82 -1.84 1.70 13.04
N MET A 83 -1.94 0.51 12.45
CA MET A 83 -0.80 -0.40 12.24
C MET A 83 -0.25 -0.27 10.82
N VAL A 84 1.07 -0.41 10.70
CA VAL A 84 1.81 -0.48 9.42
C VAL A 84 2.33 -1.90 9.16
N GLY A 85 2.46 -2.72 10.20
CA GLY A 85 2.85 -4.12 10.10
C GLY A 85 4.31 -4.34 9.68
N LYS A 86 4.62 -5.57 9.28
CA LYS A 86 5.94 -6.04 8.84
C LYS A 86 5.83 -6.74 7.48
N PRO A 87 5.51 -6.00 6.40
CA PRO A 87 5.27 -6.58 5.09
C PRO A 87 6.47 -7.37 4.56
N GLY A 88 7.70 -6.93 4.87
CA GLY A 88 8.89 -7.63 4.38
C GLY A 88 9.11 -8.98 5.05
N GLU A 89 8.85 -9.07 6.36
CA GLU A 89 8.90 -10.33 7.10
C GLU A 89 7.78 -11.29 6.67
N ALA A 90 6.59 -10.76 6.41
CA ALA A 90 5.47 -11.54 5.88
C ALA A 90 5.78 -12.17 4.51
N VAL A 91 6.30 -11.38 3.56
CA VAL A 91 6.68 -11.90 2.25
C VAL A 91 7.80 -12.93 2.35
N LYS A 92 8.79 -12.68 3.21
CA LYS A 92 9.87 -13.65 3.49
C LYS A 92 9.30 -15.00 3.89
N ARG A 93 8.43 -15.00 4.90
CA ARG A 93 7.83 -16.22 5.44
C ARG A 93 7.02 -16.98 4.39
N LEU A 94 6.23 -16.27 3.58
CA LEU A 94 5.46 -16.89 2.49
C LEU A 94 6.36 -17.47 1.40
N LEU A 95 7.44 -16.79 1.03
CA LEU A 95 8.39 -17.31 0.04
C LEU A 95 9.16 -18.53 0.57
N GLU A 96 9.46 -18.58 1.87
CA GLU A 96 10.07 -19.76 2.50
C GLU A 96 9.08 -20.95 2.61
N GLU A 97 7.80 -20.69 2.89
CA GLU A 97 6.76 -21.72 3.01
C GLU A 97 6.29 -22.26 1.65
N LEU A 98 6.17 -21.40 0.64
CA LEU A 98 5.62 -21.73 -0.69
C LEU A 98 6.71 -22.03 -1.73
N GLY A 99 7.93 -21.55 -1.52
CA GLY A 99 9.07 -21.77 -2.42
C GLY A 99 8.80 -21.31 -3.85
N ASP A 100 9.25 -22.14 -4.82
CA ASP A 100 9.17 -21.86 -6.26
C ASP A 100 7.74 -21.93 -6.85
N ALA A 101 6.74 -22.25 -6.03
CA ALA A 101 5.35 -22.24 -6.43
C ALA A 101 4.82 -20.80 -6.64
N VAL A 102 5.42 -19.81 -5.97
CA VAL A 102 5.05 -18.40 -6.14
C VAL A 102 5.59 -17.89 -7.48
N LYS A 103 4.70 -17.39 -8.35
CA LYS A 103 5.09 -16.86 -9.67
C LYS A 103 5.22 -15.36 -9.74
N ALA A 104 4.58 -14.63 -8.84
CA ALA A 104 4.68 -13.19 -8.76
C ALA A 104 4.40 -12.69 -7.34
N VAL A 105 5.10 -11.63 -6.94
CA VAL A 105 4.78 -10.83 -5.77
C VAL A 105 4.38 -9.43 -6.24
N VAL A 106 3.21 -8.96 -5.83
CA VAL A 106 2.68 -7.64 -6.21
C VAL A 106 2.49 -6.80 -4.96
N PHE A 107 3.26 -5.72 -4.86
CA PHE A 107 3.10 -4.71 -3.82
C PHE A 107 2.09 -3.66 -4.26
N VAL A 108 1.22 -3.25 -3.35
CA VAL A 108 0.27 -2.15 -3.57
C VAL A 108 0.50 -1.12 -2.48
N ASP A 109 0.91 0.08 -2.87
CA ASP A 109 1.28 1.13 -1.93
C ASP A 109 0.80 2.51 -2.40
N ALA A 110 0.66 3.44 -1.46
CA ALA A 110 0.50 4.84 -1.78
C ALA A 110 1.87 5.43 -2.15
N THR A 111 1.90 6.35 -3.12
CA THR A 111 3.15 7.03 -3.48
C THR A 111 2.93 8.52 -3.69
N MET A 112 3.96 9.31 -3.37
CA MET A 112 3.88 10.76 -3.51
C MET A 112 3.76 11.14 -5.00
N LYS A 113 2.74 11.93 -5.28
CA LYS A 113 2.51 12.53 -6.59
C LYS A 113 3.34 13.80 -6.77
N LEU A 114 3.72 14.09 -8.01
CA LEU A 114 4.25 15.39 -8.41
C LEU A 114 3.13 16.42 -8.57
N GLU A 115 3.46 17.71 -8.59
CA GLU A 115 2.49 18.81 -8.68
C GLU A 115 1.52 18.67 -9.86
N GLY A 116 2.01 18.18 -11.01
CA GLY A 116 1.21 17.99 -12.22
C GLY A 116 0.42 16.68 -12.30
N GLU A 117 0.71 15.71 -11.42
CA GLU A 117 0.05 14.40 -11.41
C GLU A 117 -1.29 14.45 -10.66
N LYS A 118 -2.21 13.54 -10.99
CA LYS A 118 -3.53 13.51 -10.36
C LYS A 118 -3.51 12.62 -9.11
N THR A 119 -4.22 13.05 -8.06
CA THR A 119 -4.50 12.17 -6.91
C THR A 119 -5.39 11.02 -7.38
N GLY A 120 -5.05 9.80 -6.98
CA GLY A 120 -5.71 8.56 -7.39
C GLY A 120 -5.27 8.00 -8.74
N GLU A 121 -4.26 8.59 -9.37
CA GLU A 121 -3.64 8.00 -10.56
C GLU A 121 -2.91 6.70 -10.17
N VAL A 122 -3.20 5.61 -10.87
CA VAL A 122 -2.61 4.29 -10.61
C VAL A 122 -1.54 4.02 -11.66
N ILE A 123 -0.33 3.66 -11.21
CA ILE A 123 0.79 3.34 -12.08
C ILE A 123 1.38 1.99 -11.70
N ASP A 124 1.98 1.31 -12.67
CA ASP A 124 2.76 0.09 -12.41
C ASP A 124 4.24 0.40 -12.26
N GLY A 125 4.89 -0.44 -11.48
CA GLY A 125 6.33 -0.49 -11.35
C GLY A 125 6.84 -1.93 -11.28
N VAL A 126 8.14 -2.06 -11.42
CA VAL A 126 8.87 -3.30 -11.17
C VAL A 126 9.68 -3.11 -9.90
N GLY A 127 9.73 -4.13 -9.06
CA GLY A 127 10.42 -4.14 -7.77
C GLY A 127 9.50 -3.91 -6.59
N VAL A 128 10.11 -3.51 -5.46
CA VAL A 128 9.44 -3.41 -4.16
C VAL A 128 9.00 -1.98 -3.89
N ALA A 129 7.70 -1.82 -3.61
CA ALA A 129 7.11 -0.58 -3.14
C ALA A 129 6.74 -0.70 -1.66
N ILE A 130 7.62 -0.19 -0.79
CA ILE A 130 7.35 -0.07 0.65
C ILE A 130 7.76 1.33 1.09
N GLY A 131 6.78 2.12 1.56
CA GLY A 131 7.00 3.38 2.27
C GLY A 131 7.67 3.19 3.64
N GLY A 132 8.39 4.22 4.12
CA GLY A 132 9.01 4.22 5.44
C GLY A 132 10.52 3.96 5.46
N PRO A 133 11.12 3.70 6.64
CA PRO A 133 12.57 3.53 6.77
C PRO A 133 13.05 2.34 5.93
N GLY A 134 14.10 2.55 5.12
CA GLY A 134 14.55 1.63 4.07
C GLY A 134 14.98 0.22 4.50
N VAL A 135 14.86 -0.12 5.78
CA VAL A 135 15.15 -1.45 6.34
C VAL A 135 14.19 -2.50 5.80
N GLU A 136 12.88 -2.23 5.76
CA GLU A 136 11.90 -3.20 5.24
C GLU A 136 12.04 -3.39 3.73
N LYS A 137 12.23 -2.29 2.99
CA LYS A 137 12.50 -2.34 1.55
C LYS A 137 13.75 -3.17 1.24
N PHE A 138 14.86 -2.92 1.96
CA PHE A 138 16.11 -3.65 1.75
C PHE A 138 15.95 -5.16 2.02
N LYS A 139 15.25 -5.56 3.09
CA LYS A 139 15.01 -6.98 3.39
C LYS A 139 14.29 -7.69 2.24
N VAL A 140 13.28 -7.05 1.65
CA VAL A 140 12.52 -7.63 0.52
C VAL A 140 13.33 -7.64 -0.76
N GLU A 141 14.08 -6.57 -1.05
CA GLU A 141 14.97 -6.55 -2.21
C GLU A 141 16.06 -7.63 -2.13
N GLU A 142 16.63 -7.87 -0.95
CA GLU A 142 17.59 -8.97 -0.75
C GLU A 142 16.94 -10.34 -1.00
N LEU A 143 15.67 -10.52 -0.62
CA LEU A 143 14.90 -11.73 -0.90
C LEU A 143 14.62 -11.89 -2.40
N SER A 144 14.32 -10.80 -3.10
CA SER A 144 14.14 -10.82 -4.56
C SER A 144 15.40 -11.22 -5.33
N LEU A 145 16.58 -11.00 -4.74
CA LEU A 145 17.85 -11.46 -5.31
C LEU A 145 18.10 -12.95 -5.03
N LYS A 146 17.60 -13.47 -3.91
CA LYS A 146 17.77 -14.87 -3.51
C LYS A 146 16.75 -15.81 -4.17
N HIS A 147 15.53 -15.32 -4.38
CA HIS A 147 14.44 -16.06 -5.01
C HIS A 147 14.24 -15.57 -6.44
N LYS A 148 14.06 -16.48 -7.41
CA LYS A 148 13.85 -16.14 -8.83
C LYS A 148 12.43 -15.63 -9.14
N VAL A 149 11.73 -15.08 -8.14
CA VAL A 149 10.34 -14.64 -8.25
C VAL A 149 10.35 -13.15 -8.64
N PRO A 150 9.63 -12.74 -9.70
CA PRO A 150 9.52 -11.34 -10.07
C PRO A 150 8.65 -10.56 -9.08
N PHE A 151 9.09 -9.34 -8.79
CA PHE A 151 8.40 -8.38 -7.92
C PHE A 151 7.84 -7.24 -8.76
N TYR A 152 6.59 -6.91 -8.51
CA TYR A 152 5.85 -5.84 -9.16
C TYR A 152 5.27 -4.89 -8.12
N ALA A 153 4.99 -3.67 -8.55
CA ALA A 153 4.34 -2.65 -7.74
C ALA A 153 3.15 -2.06 -8.50
N VAL A 154 2.05 -1.84 -7.79
CA VAL A 154 0.90 -1.04 -8.23
C VAL A 154 0.82 0.13 -7.26
N LEU A 155 1.17 1.32 -7.74
CA LEU A 155 1.28 2.51 -6.91
C LEU A 155 0.09 3.43 -7.13
N VAL A 156 -0.52 3.89 -6.04
CA VAL A 156 -1.58 4.89 -6.08
C VAL A 156 -1.01 6.25 -5.71
N LYS A 157 -1.07 7.20 -6.65
CA LYS A 157 -0.52 8.54 -6.50
C LYS A 157 -1.36 9.39 -5.55
N GLU A 158 -0.72 10.01 -4.56
CA GLU A 158 -1.38 10.93 -3.64
C GLU A 158 -0.47 12.09 -3.22
N GLY A 159 -1.06 13.21 -2.82
CA GLY A 159 -0.29 14.32 -2.24
C GLY A 159 -0.04 14.11 -0.75
N LEU A 160 0.99 14.78 -0.20
CA LEU A 160 1.27 14.76 1.24
C LEU A 160 0.04 15.07 2.11
N SER A 161 -0.76 16.06 1.70
CA SER A 161 -1.99 16.41 2.43
C SER A 161 -3.04 15.30 2.37
N ASP A 162 -3.10 14.57 1.26
CA ASP A 162 -4.07 13.50 1.06
C ASP A 162 -3.70 12.28 1.93
N ALA A 163 -2.41 11.94 1.98
CA ALA A 163 -1.85 10.81 2.72
C ALA A 163 -2.18 10.84 4.22
N ILE A 164 -2.11 12.01 4.83
CA ILE A 164 -2.35 12.17 6.29
C ILE A 164 -3.79 12.57 6.62
N SER A 165 -4.57 13.03 5.65
CA SER A 165 -5.97 13.42 5.85
C SER A 165 -6.92 12.22 5.74
N PRO A 166 -8.19 12.34 6.16
CA PRO A 166 -9.20 11.32 5.89
C PRO A 166 -9.24 10.89 4.43
N LEU A 167 -9.40 9.58 4.21
CA LEU A 167 -9.34 8.93 2.91
C LEU A 167 -10.37 9.54 1.94
N ARG A 168 -9.87 10.11 0.85
CA ARG A 168 -10.69 10.78 -0.16
C ARG A 168 -11.40 9.80 -1.10
N LYS A 169 -12.51 10.23 -1.68
CA LYS A 169 -13.29 9.43 -2.64
C LYS A 169 -12.47 9.01 -3.86
N GLU A 170 -11.56 9.87 -4.31
CA GLU A 170 -10.63 9.63 -5.40
C GLU A 170 -9.72 8.43 -5.10
N LEU A 171 -9.21 8.32 -3.87
CA LEU A 171 -8.36 7.20 -3.43
C LEU A 171 -9.16 5.91 -3.23
N VAL A 172 -10.40 6.01 -2.74
CA VAL A 172 -11.32 4.84 -2.66
C VAL A 172 -11.60 4.26 -4.04
N ARG A 173 -11.84 5.11 -5.05
CA ARG A 173 -12.01 4.70 -6.45
C ARG A 173 -10.71 4.18 -7.05
N ALA A 174 -9.58 4.79 -6.71
CA ALA A 174 -8.26 4.33 -7.16
C ALA A 174 -7.95 2.93 -6.62
N ALA A 175 -8.43 2.56 -5.43
CA ALA A 175 -8.31 1.20 -4.93
C ALA A 175 -9.05 0.18 -5.82
N ASP A 176 -10.21 0.52 -6.37
CA ASP A 176 -10.90 -0.37 -7.34
C ASP A 176 -10.11 -0.50 -8.64
N VAL A 177 -9.58 0.63 -9.14
CA VAL A 177 -8.71 0.64 -10.34
C VAL A 177 -7.44 -0.17 -10.11
N ALA A 178 -6.84 -0.10 -8.91
CA ALA A 178 -5.66 -0.86 -8.55
C ALA A 178 -5.94 -2.37 -8.54
N ILE A 179 -7.11 -2.82 -8.06
CA ILE A 179 -7.52 -4.23 -8.13
C ILE A 179 -7.57 -4.71 -9.59
N GLU A 180 -8.23 -3.96 -10.47
CA GLU A 180 -8.30 -4.31 -11.90
C GLU A 180 -6.91 -4.31 -12.56
N ARG A 181 -6.01 -3.43 -12.11
CA ARG A 181 -4.63 -3.40 -12.57
C ARG A 181 -3.83 -4.62 -12.11
N ILE A 182 -4.00 -5.04 -10.86
CA ILE A 182 -3.40 -6.28 -10.32
C ILE A 182 -3.89 -7.48 -11.14
N ARG A 183 -5.20 -7.58 -11.41
CA ARG A 183 -5.75 -8.66 -12.26
C ARG A 183 -5.12 -8.69 -13.65
N SER A 184 -5.03 -7.52 -14.29
CA SER A 184 -4.41 -7.38 -15.62
C SER A 184 -2.94 -7.80 -15.60
N LEU A 185 -2.16 -7.32 -14.63
CA LEU A 185 -0.76 -7.69 -14.44
C LEU A 185 -0.60 -9.20 -14.25
N LEU A 186 -1.39 -9.81 -13.36
CA LEU A 186 -1.33 -11.24 -13.09
C LEU A 186 -1.72 -12.07 -14.31
N ALA A 187 -2.68 -11.61 -15.12
CA ALA A 187 -3.04 -12.26 -16.38
C ALA A 187 -1.88 -12.28 -17.39
N GLU A 188 -1.05 -11.23 -17.40
CA GLU A 188 0.10 -11.13 -18.31
C GLU A 188 1.30 -11.99 -17.84
N VAL A 189 1.53 -12.08 -16.53
CA VAL A 189 2.79 -12.65 -15.98
C VAL A 189 2.63 -14.02 -15.32
N THR A 190 1.40 -14.51 -15.15
CA THR A 190 1.10 -15.81 -14.51
C THR A 190 -0.03 -16.56 -15.21
N LYS A 191 -0.22 -17.85 -14.88
CA LYS A 191 -1.24 -18.75 -15.43
C LYS A 191 -2.24 -19.17 -14.35
N GLU A 192 -3.37 -19.72 -14.77
CA GLU A 192 -4.31 -20.37 -13.85
C GLU A 192 -3.61 -21.49 -13.06
N GLY A 193 -3.96 -21.63 -11.79
CA GLY A 193 -3.33 -22.56 -10.84
C GLY A 193 -2.01 -22.06 -10.23
N ASP A 194 -1.44 -20.95 -10.72
CA ASP A 194 -0.25 -20.37 -10.10
C ASP A 194 -0.57 -19.73 -8.75
N LYS A 195 0.44 -19.70 -7.87
CA LYS A 195 0.37 -19.01 -6.57
C LYS A 195 0.96 -17.61 -6.70
N VAL A 196 0.30 -16.63 -6.12
CA VAL A 196 0.74 -15.23 -6.14
C VAL A 196 0.63 -14.62 -4.76
N ILE A 197 1.50 -13.67 -4.45
CA ILE A 197 1.45 -12.91 -3.21
C ILE A 197 1.06 -11.47 -3.56
N ILE A 198 0.04 -10.93 -2.88
CA ILE A 198 -0.40 -9.54 -3.04
C ILE A 198 -0.25 -8.86 -1.69
N VAL A 199 0.52 -7.77 -1.62
CA VAL A 199 0.85 -7.09 -0.37
C VAL A 199 0.28 -5.68 -0.40
N GLY A 200 -0.75 -5.43 0.40
CA GLY A 200 -1.25 -4.08 0.66
C GLY A 200 -0.45 -3.40 1.74
N VAL A 201 0.35 -2.40 1.35
CA VAL A 201 1.15 -1.56 2.24
C VAL A 201 0.35 -0.30 2.59
N GLY A 202 0.58 0.23 3.79
CA GLY A 202 -0.04 1.46 4.27
C GLY A 202 -0.70 1.31 5.63
N ASN A 203 -1.01 2.45 6.25
CA ASN A 203 -1.66 2.48 7.56
C ASN A 203 -3.07 1.87 7.53
N THR A 204 -3.39 1.06 8.53
CA THR A 204 -4.66 0.34 8.61
C THR A 204 -5.73 1.00 9.47
N MET A 205 -5.50 2.24 9.90
CA MET A 205 -6.47 3.03 10.67
C MET A 205 -7.81 3.03 9.94
N GLY A 206 -8.89 2.62 10.61
CA GLY A 206 -10.23 2.59 10.03
C GLY A 206 -10.42 1.59 8.87
N ILE A 207 -9.43 0.72 8.59
CA ILE A 207 -9.46 -0.26 7.49
C ILE A 207 -9.35 -1.68 8.06
N GLY A 208 -10.51 -2.31 8.26
CA GLY A 208 -10.62 -3.71 8.67
C GLY A 208 -10.34 -4.70 7.53
N GLN A 209 -10.44 -5.99 7.87
CA GLN A 209 -10.38 -7.13 6.96
C GLN A 209 -11.77 -7.50 6.45
#